data_AF-A0A8T4M3P0-F1
#
_entry.id   AF-A0A8T4M3P0-F1
#
_cell.length_a   1.000
_cell.length_b   1.000
_cell.length_c   1.000
_cell.angle_alpha   90.00
_cell.angle_beta   90.00
_cell.angle_gamma   90.00
#
_symmetry.space_group_name_H-M   'P 1'
#
loop_
_entity.id
_entity.type
_entity.pdbx_description
1 polymer ?
#
loop_
_entity_poly.entity_id
_entity_poly.type
_entity_poly.pdbx_seq_one_letter_code
_entity_poly.pdbx_strand_id
1 'polypeptide(L)'
;MKKVIGYLLIIAGFLFLALSISNANKVISSIVSVPSIPASITNILGVALLVTGVYFTWTSAKSGVKHAAEEVPIYEGEGKKRRIVGYRKMEK
;
A
#
# COMPACT_ATOMS: atom_id res chain seq x y z
N MET A 1 2.48 12.20 2.22
CA MET A 1 1.68 12.68 1.08
C MET A 1 1.67 11.72 -0.11
N LYS A 2 2.83 11.32 -0.66
CA LYS A 2 2.89 10.38 -1.81
C LYS A 2 2.14 9.05 -1.61
N LYS A 3 2.20 8.47 -0.40
CA LYS A 3 1.39 7.29 -0.02
C LYS A 3 -0.12 7.53 -0.12
N VAL A 4 -0.59 8.67 0.40
CA VAL A 4 -2.01 9.04 0.39
C VAL A 4 -2.52 9.22 -1.03
N ILE A 5 -1.74 9.90 -1.87
CA ILE A 5 -2.05 10.08 -3.31
C ILE A 5 -2.10 8.71 -4.01
N GLY A 6 -1.16 7.81 -3.72
CA GLY A 6 -1.17 6.45 -4.25
C GLY A 6 -2.42 5.66 -3.86
N TYR A 7 -2.86 5.74 -2.59
CA TYR A 7 -4.10 5.09 -2.17
C TYR A 7 -5.35 5.68 -2.84
N LEU A 8 -5.43 7.01 -2.99
CA LEU A 8 -6.53 7.66 -3.69
C LEU A 8 -6.60 7.23 -5.16
N LEU A 9 -5.45 7.15 -5.84
CA LEU A 9 -5.36 6.64 -7.22
C LEU A 9 -5.82 5.19 -7.33
N ILE A 10 -5.47 4.35 -6.36
CA ILE A 10 -5.90 2.94 -6.33
C ILE A 10 -7.42 2.84 -6.16
N ILE A 11 -7.99 3.60 -5.22
CA ILE A 11 -9.44 3.64 -4.98
C ILE A 11 -10.18 4.12 -6.24
N ALA A 12 -9.68 5.18 -6.87
CA ALA A 12 -10.24 5.67 -8.13
C ALA A 12 -10.13 4.63 -9.25
N GLY A 13 -9.00 3.93 -9.38
CA GLY A 13 -8.81 2.86 -10.36
C GLY A 13 -9.83 1.72 -10.18
N PHE A 14 -10.07 1.29 -8.94
CA PHE A 14 -11.10 0.28 -8.65
C PHE A 14 -12.51 0.77 -8.97
N LEU A 15 -12.83 2.04 -8.69
CA LEU A 15 -14.12 2.62 -9.08
C LEU A 15 -14.30 2.61 -10.60
N PHE A 16 -13.29 3.02 -11.38
CA PHE A 16 -13.34 2.97 -12.84
C PHE A 16 -13.54 1.55 -13.37
N LEU A 17 -12.87 0.56 -12.80
CA LEU A 17 -13.07 -0.84 -13.19
C LEU A 17 -14.46 -1.36 -12.81
N ALA A 18 -14.97 -0.98 -11.64
CA ALA A 18 -16.32 -1.33 -11.23
C ALA A 18 -17.38 -0.76 -12.19
N LEU A 19 -17.18 0.46 -12.70
CA LEU A 19 -18.03 1.05 -13.73
C LEU A 19 -18.01 0.27 -15.04
N SER A 20 -16.90 -0.39 -15.39
CA SER A 20 -16.85 -1.21 -16.61
C SER A 20 -17.72 -2.48 -16.53
N ILE A 21 -18.19 -2.88 -15.34
CA ILE A 21 -19.06 -4.04 -15.19
C ILE A 21 -20.42 -3.69 -15.79
N SER A 22 -20.91 -4.53 -16.72
CA SER A 22 -22.16 -4.30 -17.46
C SER A 22 -23.36 -4.01 -16.56
N ASN A 23 -23.45 -4.68 -15.42
CA ASN A 23 -24.52 -4.47 -14.43
C ASN A 23 -24.39 -3.13 -13.69
N ALA A 24 -23.18 -2.71 -13.34
CA ALA A 24 -22.94 -1.44 -12.68
C ALA A 24 -23.25 -0.26 -13.62
N ASN A 25 -22.82 -0.34 -14.87
CA ASN A 25 -23.12 0.67 -15.89
C ASN A 25 -24.62 0.85 -16.12
N LYS A 26 -25.41 -0.25 -16.15
CA LYS A 26 -26.87 -0.18 -16.31
C LYS A 26 -27.58 0.50 -15.15
N VAL A 27 -27.13 0.26 -13.91
CA VAL A 27 -27.71 0.87 -12.71
C VAL A 27 -27.34 2.35 -12.62
N ILE A 28 -26.15 2.72 -13.07
CA ILE A 28 -25.70 4.11 -13.01
C ILE A 28 -26.30 4.93 -14.15
N SER A 29 -26.41 4.36 -15.36
CA SER A 29 -27.03 5.04 -16.50
C SER A 29 -28.54 5.27 -16.33
N SER A 30 -29.21 4.52 -15.45
CA SER A 30 -30.61 4.76 -15.10
C SER A 30 -30.81 5.88 -14.09
N ILE A 31 -29.77 6.25 -13.33
CA ILE A 31 -29.81 7.31 -12.30
C ILE A 31 -29.19 8.61 -12.84
N VAL A 32 -28.16 8.49 -13.68
CA VAL A 32 -27.40 9.63 -14.21
C VAL A 32 -27.23 9.42 -15.71
N SER A 33 -27.67 10.38 -16.54
CA SER A 33 -27.40 10.39 -17.98
C SER A 33 -25.93 10.71 -18.26
N VAL A 34 -25.06 9.73 -18.00
CA VAL A 34 -23.65 9.80 -18.38
C VAL A 34 -23.54 9.23 -19.80
N PRO A 35 -22.82 9.90 -20.73
CA PRO A 35 -22.56 9.34 -22.04
C PRO A 35 -21.88 7.97 -21.91
N SER A 36 -22.34 7.00 -22.70
CA SER A 36 -21.82 5.63 -22.67
C SER A 36 -20.39 5.59 -23.17
N ILE A 37 -19.42 5.55 -22.24
CA ILE A 37 -18.02 5.36 -22.55
C ILE A 37 -17.78 3.87 -22.87
N PRO A 38 -17.09 3.53 -23.96
CA PRO A 38 -16.75 2.14 -24.28
C PRO A 38 -16.00 1.47 -23.12
N ALA A 39 -16.43 0.26 -22.75
CA ALA A 39 -15.83 -0.52 -21.67
C ALA A 39 -14.31 -0.70 -21.82
N SER A 40 -13.81 -0.82 -23.06
CA SER A 40 -12.38 -0.91 -23.35
C SER A 40 -11.60 0.32 -22.86
N ILE A 41 -12.15 1.52 -23.02
CA ILE A 41 -11.50 2.78 -22.60
C ILE A 41 -11.50 2.88 -21.07
N THR A 42 -12.64 2.59 -20.45
CA THR A 42 -12.79 2.61 -18.99
C THR A 42 -11.84 1.61 -18.32
N ASN A 43 -11.69 0.42 -18.89
CA ASN A 43 -10.75 -0.60 -18.40
C ASN A 43 -9.30 -0.17 -18.54
N ILE A 44 -8.90 0.38 -19.69
CA ILE A 44 -7.53 0.88 -19.89
C ILE A 44 -7.21 1.98 -18.86
N LEU A 45 -8.13 2.93 -18.66
CA LEU A 45 -7.96 4.01 -17.67
C LEU A 45 -7.90 3.46 -16.24
N GLY A 46 -8.77 2.53 -15.88
CA GLY A 46 -8.79 1.90 -14.56
C GLY A 46 -7.48 1.16 -14.25
N VAL A 47 -6.98 0.37 -15.20
CA VAL A 47 -5.70 -0.34 -15.07
C VAL A 47 -4.53 0.65 -14.98
N ALA A 48 -4.50 1.69 -15.81
CA ALA A 48 -3.45 2.71 -15.78
C ALA A 48 -3.39 3.44 -14.43
N LEU A 49 -4.56 3.76 -13.85
CA LEU A 49 -4.68 4.35 -12.52
C LEU A 49 -4.15 3.42 -11.43
N LEU A 50 -4.49 2.13 -11.48
CA LEU A 50 -3.99 1.13 -10.53
C LEU A 50 -2.47 1.00 -10.61
N VAL A 51 -1.90 0.84 -11.82
CA VAL A 51 -0.46 0.71 -12.02
C VAL A 51 0.28 1.93 -11.47
N THR A 52 -0.23 3.13 -11.79
CA THR A 52 0.38 4.39 -11.32
C THR A 52 0.27 4.52 -9.79
N GLY A 53 -0.90 4.19 -9.23
CA GLY A 53 -1.12 4.20 -7.78
C GLY A 53 -0.20 3.24 -7.03
N VAL A 54 -0.04 2.02 -7.54
CA VAL A 54 0.90 1.01 -7.00
C VAL A 54 2.35 1.49 -7.10
N TYR A 55 2.73 2.12 -8.21
CA TYR A 55 4.07 2.70 -8.34
C TYR A 55 4.35 3.79 -7.29
N PHE A 56 3.40 4.69 -7.04
CA PHE A 56 3.54 5.73 -6.02
C PHE A 56 3.58 5.17 -4.59
N THR A 57 2.80 4.14 -4.27
CA THR A 57 2.85 3.50 -2.95
C THR A 57 4.14 2.73 -2.75
N TRP A 58 4.61 2.00 -3.76
CA TRP A 58 5.84 1.21 -3.70
C TRP A 58 7.08 2.09 -3.55
N THR A 59 7.22 3.15 -4.34
CA THR A 59 8.35 4.09 -4.21
C THR A 59 8.34 4.81 -2.86
N SER A 60 7.17 5.02 -2.27
CA SER A 60 7.03 5.62 -0.94
C SER A 60 7.30 4.64 0.21
N ALA A 61 7.32 3.33 -0.05
CA ALA A 61 7.63 2.31 0.96
C ALA A 61 9.13 2.24 1.29
N LYS A 62 10.01 2.84 0.47
CA LYS A 62 11.47 2.86 0.68
C LYS A 62 11.94 3.69 1.89
N SER A 63 11.06 4.30 2.67
CA SER A 63 11.43 4.84 3.98
C SER A 63 11.69 3.66 4.89
N GLY A 64 12.97 3.26 4.99
CA GLY A 64 13.44 2.14 5.78
C GLY A 64 12.74 2.10 7.13
N VAL A 65 12.16 0.94 7.44
CA VAL A 65 11.92 0.56 8.82
C VAL A 65 13.28 0.70 9.49
N LYS A 66 13.46 1.73 10.32
CA LYS A 66 14.59 1.76 11.24
C LYS A 66 14.35 0.54 12.12
N HIS A 67 14.99 -0.58 11.78
CA HIS A 67 15.11 -1.70 12.69
C HIS A 67 15.56 -1.06 14.01
N ALA A 68 14.77 -1.26 15.07
CA ALA A 68 15.13 -0.81 16.39
C ALA A 68 16.60 -1.20 16.59
N ALA A 69 17.42 -0.21 16.98
CA ALA A 69 18.88 -0.34 17.05
C ALA A 69 19.28 -1.70 17.62
N GLU A 70 20.33 -2.31 17.07
CA GLU A 70 20.80 -3.64 17.45
C GLU A 70 20.93 -3.74 18.98
N GLU A 71 20.02 -4.49 19.62
CA GLU A 71 20.01 -4.70 21.06
C GLU A 71 20.85 -5.93 21.37
N VAL A 72 21.91 -5.75 22.16
CA VAL A 72 22.80 -6.84 22.56
C VAL A 72 22.41 -7.31 23.96
N PRO A 73 22.15 -8.63 24.16
CA PRO A 73 21.84 -9.16 25.48
C PRO A 73 23.04 -9.05 26.41
N ILE A 74 22.79 -8.62 27.64
CA ILE A 74 23.75 -8.55 28.74
C ILE A 74 23.67 -9.88 29.50
N TYR A 75 24.80 -10.57 29.61
CA TYR A 75 24.90 -11.84 30.34
C TYR A 75 25.55 -11.61 31.72
N GLU A 76 24.99 -12.23 32.74
CA GLU A 76 25.58 -12.31 34.09
C GLU A 76 25.93 -13.76 34.42
N GLY A 77 27.12 -13.97 35.01
CA GLY A 77 27.64 -15.29 35.41
C GLY A 77 28.71 -15.87 34.47
N GLU A 78 29.39 -16.93 34.92
CA GLU A 78 30.54 -17.53 34.24
C GLU A 78 30.20 -18.83 33.49
N GLY A 79 30.89 -19.07 32.37
CA GLY A 79 30.87 -20.37 31.68
C GLY A 79 29.51 -20.76 31.11
N LYS A 80 28.96 -21.92 31.50
CA LYS A 80 27.64 -22.39 31.03
C LYS A 80 26.47 -21.91 31.89
N LYS A 81 26.72 -21.20 32.99
CA LYS A 81 25.69 -20.73 33.94
C LYS A 81 25.23 -19.29 33.67
N ARG A 82 25.59 -18.70 32.52
CA ARG A 82 25.25 -17.32 32.20
C ARG A 82 23.75 -17.17 32.00
N ARG A 83 23.16 -16.15 32.60
CA ARG A 83 21.75 -15.77 32.42
C ARG A 83 21.69 -14.41 31.73
N ILE A 84 20.70 -14.23 30.85
CA ILE A 84 20.40 -12.92 30.26
C ILE A 84 19.74 -12.07 31.34
N VAL A 85 20.36 -10.94 31.67
CA VAL A 85 19.90 -10.01 32.72
C VAL A 85 19.36 -8.69 32.18
N GLY A 86 19.58 -8.42 30.90
CA GLY A 86 19.03 -7.25 30.24
C GLY A 86 19.45 -7.16 28.78
N TYR A 87 19.06 -6.08 28.14
CA TYR A 87 19.42 -5.76 26.76
C TYR A 87 19.99 -4.33 26.74
N ARG A 88 21.15 -4.15 26.11
CA ARG A 88 21.73 -2.82 25.88
C ARG A 88 21.43 -2.41 24.44
N LYS A 89 20.91 -1.19 24.29
CA LYS A 89 20.80 -0.54 23.00
C LYS A 89 22.19 -0.06 22.56
N MET A 90 22.66 -0.50 21.39
CA MET A 90 23.85 0.08 20.77
C MET A 90 23.46 1.45 20.19
N GLU A 91 23.81 2.55 20.88
CA GLU A 91 23.86 3.86 20.23
C GLU A 91 25.10 3.90 19.31
N LYS A 92 24.89 4.34 18.07
CA LYS A 92 25.92 4.45 17.05
C LYS A 92 26.32 5.90 16.88
#